data_AF-A0ABD3JTT9-F1
#
_entry.id   AF-A0ABD3JTT9-F1
#
_cell.length_a   1.000
_cell.length_b   1.000
_cell.length_c   1.000
_cell.angle_alpha   90.00
_cell.angle_beta   90.00
_cell.angle_gamma   90.00
#
_symmetry.space_group_name_H-M   'P 1'
#
loop_
_entity.id
_entity.type
_entity.pdbx_description
1 polymer ?
#
loop_
_entity_poly.entity_id
_entity_poly.type
_entity_poly.pdbx_seq_one_letter_code
_entity_poly.pdbx_strand_id
1 'polypeptide(L)'
;MNSPTVFISAVALVLLSNGSLRVSSSTSPPKDPFLGIAPEDVKYYSSSNRIKCKDGSKKFTRALVNDDFCDCPNGTDEPDCCDGSDEYGDKVKCLNTCQEAGKAV
;
A
#
# COMPACT_ATOMS: atom_id res chain seq x y z
N MET A 1 -18.14 -28.67 59.04
CA MET A 1 -17.68 -29.34 57.83
C MET A 1 -17.49 -28.32 56.70
N ASN A 2 -16.24 -28.15 56.27
CA ASN A 2 -15.75 -27.97 54.90
C ASN A 2 -16.29 -26.76 54.07
N SER A 3 -15.38 -25.83 53.78
CA SER A 3 -15.50 -24.56 53.03
C SER A 3 -15.56 -24.72 51.50
N PRO A 4 -16.27 -23.82 50.79
CA PRO A 4 -15.87 -23.38 49.46
C PRO A 4 -15.82 -21.84 49.32
N THR A 5 -15.64 -21.10 50.41
CA THR A 5 -15.45 -19.64 50.40
C THR A 5 -14.14 -19.19 49.72
N VAL A 6 -13.34 -20.14 49.20
CA VAL A 6 -12.02 -19.93 48.60
C VAL A 6 -12.01 -20.05 47.07
N PHE A 7 -13.04 -20.62 46.42
CA PHE A 7 -13.03 -20.84 44.96
C PHE A 7 -13.76 -19.78 44.12
N ILE A 8 -14.51 -18.88 44.74
CA ILE A 8 -15.27 -17.84 44.02
C ILE A 8 -14.52 -16.49 44.00
N SER A 9 -13.24 -16.50 44.41
CA SER A 9 -12.35 -15.33 44.36
C SER A 9 -11.63 -15.15 43.02
N ALA A 10 -11.82 -16.04 42.04
CA ALA A 10 -11.13 -15.97 40.75
C ALA A 10 -12.01 -15.51 39.57
N VAL A 11 -13.32 -15.37 39.75
CA VAL A 11 -14.25 -15.00 38.66
C VAL A 11 -14.81 -13.59 38.84
N ALA A 12 -14.10 -12.73 39.58
CA ALA A 12 -14.45 -11.32 39.79
C ALA A 12 -13.50 -10.35 39.05
N LEU A 13 -12.70 -10.83 38.09
CA LEU A 13 -11.69 -10.02 37.38
C LEU A 13 -11.69 -10.21 35.85
N VAL A 14 -12.84 -10.51 35.25
CA VAL A 14 -13.02 -10.38 33.78
C VAL A 14 -14.18 -9.43 33.48
N LEU A 15 -14.15 -8.27 34.15
CA LEU A 15 -14.84 -7.07 33.71
C LEU A 15 -13.86 -6.28 32.84
N LEU A 16 -14.32 -5.85 31.65
CA LEU A 16 -13.76 -4.76 30.83
C LEU A 16 -12.61 -5.08 29.85
N SER A 17 -12.79 -6.06 28.97
CA SER A 17 -12.16 -6.00 27.64
C SER A 17 -13.21 -5.93 26.54
N ASN A 18 -14.04 -4.89 26.60
CA ASN A 18 -14.59 -4.30 25.37
C ASN A 18 -13.40 -3.71 24.60
N GLY A 19 -12.64 -4.58 23.93
CA GLY A 19 -11.69 -4.17 22.93
C GLY A 19 -12.48 -3.47 21.85
N SER A 20 -12.52 -2.14 21.89
CA SER A 20 -12.88 -1.36 20.70
C SER A 20 -11.84 -1.75 19.65
N LEU A 21 -12.22 -2.62 18.71
CA LEU A 21 -11.51 -2.71 17.45
C LEU A 21 -11.62 -1.32 16.81
N ARG A 22 -10.63 -0.47 17.03
CA ARG A 22 -10.42 0.68 16.18
C ARG A 22 -9.88 0.12 14.88
N VAL A 23 -10.79 -0.25 13.97
CA VAL A 23 -10.46 -0.36 12.56
C VAL A 23 -10.11 1.04 12.12
N SER A 24 -8.81 1.36 12.14
CA SER A 24 -8.29 2.53 11.45
C SER A 24 -8.33 2.22 9.97
N SER A 25 -9.48 2.46 9.32
CA SER A 25 -9.51 2.53 7.87
C SER A 25 -8.77 3.80 7.46
N SER A 26 -7.49 3.66 7.12
CA SER A 26 -6.72 4.69 6.44
C SER A 26 -7.28 4.81 5.02
N THR A 27 -8.36 5.56 4.85
CA THR A 27 -8.71 6.07 3.53
C THR A 27 -7.67 7.14 3.23
N SER A 28 -6.63 6.78 2.49
CA SER A 28 -5.74 7.77 1.88
C SER A 28 -6.62 8.73 1.07
N PRO A 29 -6.38 10.05 1.12
CA PRO A 29 -6.94 10.97 0.13
C PRO A 29 -6.68 10.38 -1.26
N PRO A 30 -7.60 10.54 -2.23
CA PRO A 30 -7.33 10.10 -3.60
C PRO A 30 -6.04 10.78 -4.05
N LYS A 31 -4.96 10.00 -4.17
CA LYS A 31 -3.69 10.51 -4.69
C LYS A 31 -3.98 11.03 -6.09
N ASP A 32 -3.46 12.20 -6.41
CA ASP A 32 -3.55 12.71 -7.77
C ASP A 32 -2.94 11.65 -8.70
N PRO A 33 -3.68 11.13 -9.71
CA PRO A 33 -3.20 10.05 -10.57
C PRO A 33 -1.94 10.43 -11.37
N PHE A 34 -1.57 11.70 -11.37
CA PHE A 34 -0.43 12.26 -12.08
C PHE A 34 0.73 12.67 -11.18
N LEU A 35 0.63 12.47 -9.86
CA LEU A 35 1.73 12.68 -8.95
C LEU A 35 2.89 11.72 -9.31
N GLY A 36 4.12 12.21 -9.26
CA GLY A 36 5.31 11.44 -9.65
C GLY A 36 5.50 11.22 -11.16
N ILE A 37 4.47 11.45 -11.99
CA ILE A 37 4.55 11.20 -13.43
C ILE A 37 5.31 12.31 -14.16
N ALA A 38 6.43 11.97 -14.79
CA ALA A 38 7.14 12.88 -15.69
C ALA A 38 6.21 13.37 -16.83
N PRO A 39 6.26 14.67 -17.24
CA PRO A 39 5.42 15.22 -18.30
C PRO A 39 5.42 14.40 -19.60
N GLU A 40 6.56 13.82 -19.97
CA GLU A 40 6.73 12.92 -21.12
C GLU A 40 5.95 11.61 -21.01
N ASP A 41 5.75 11.11 -19.78
CA ASP A 41 5.08 9.84 -19.49
C ASP A 41 3.57 10.01 -19.22
N VAL A 42 3.08 11.25 -19.05
CA VAL A 42 1.64 11.52 -18.86
C VAL A 42 0.80 10.86 -19.95
N LYS A 43 1.28 10.85 -21.19
CA LYS A 43 0.58 10.19 -22.30
C LYS A 43 0.56 8.67 -22.16
N TYR A 44 1.64 8.06 -21.69
CA TYR A 44 1.72 6.62 -21.47
C TYR A 44 0.67 6.17 -20.46
N TYR A 45 0.63 6.82 -19.28
CA TYR A 45 -0.36 6.50 -18.26
C TYR A 45 -1.77 6.89 -18.69
N SER A 46 -1.97 8.03 -19.39
CA SER A 46 -3.31 8.49 -19.80
C SER A 46 -3.92 7.76 -20.99
N SER A 47 -3.11 7.05 -21.80
CA SER A 47 -3.51 6.53 -23.11
C SER A 47 -4.71 5.60 -23.12
N SER A 48 -4.90 4.80 -22.07
CA SER A 48 -6.00 3.84 -21.97
C SER A 48 -6.25 3.40 -20.53
N ASN A 49 -7.43 2.83 -20.26
CA ASN A 49 -7.73 2.24 -18.95
C ASN A 49 -6.92 0.95 -18.66
N ARG A 50 -6.24 0.37 -19.66
CA ARG A 50 -5.42 -0.84 -19.52
C ARG A 50 -3.99 -0.55 -19.96
N ILE A 51 -3.18 -0.11 -19.01
CA ILE A 51 -1.78 0.23 -19.24
C ILE A 51 -0.95 -1.05 -19.28
N LYS A 52 0.04 -1.11 -20.16
CA LYS A 52 1.00 -2.23 -20.24
C LYS A 52 2.26 -1.80 -19.52
N CYS A 53 2.79 -2.61 -18.60
CA CYS A 53 4.09 -2.34 -17.95
C CYS A 53 5.15 -2.00 -19.01
N LYS A 54 6.08 -1.09 -18.72
CA LYS A 54 7.09 -0.66 -19.73
C LYS A 54 7.99 -1.81 -20.20
N ASP A 55 8.23 -2.82 -19.35
CA ASP A 55 8.93 -4.07 -19.69
C ASP A 55 8.08 -5.03 -20.56
N GLY A 56 6.78 -4.77 -20.63
CA GLY A 56 5.79 -5.53 -21.35
C GLY A 56 5.34 -6.85 -20.73
N SER A 57 5.69 -7.11 -19.48
CA SER A 57 5.37 -8.33 -18.72
C SER A 57 3.86 -8.56 -18.55
N LYS A 58 3.12 -7.53 -18.11
CA LYS A 58 1.67 -7.59 -17.91
C LYS A 58 0.95 -6.28 -18.24
N LYS A 59 -0.37 -6.31 -18.11
CA LYS A 59 -1.26 -5.14 -18.22
C LYS A 59 -2.01 -4.94 -16.91
N PHE A 60 -2.18 -3.70 -16.50
CA PHE A 60 -2.84 -3.26 -15.27
C PHE A 60 -3.88 -2.17 -15.58
N THR A 61 -4.78 -1.91 -14.64
CA THR A 61 -5.79 -0.87 -14.79
C THR A 61 -5.30 0.47 -14.26
N ARG A 62 -5.90 1.59 -14.71
CA ARG A 62 -5.53 2.93 -14.20
C ARG A 62 -5.61 3.06 -12.67
N ALA A 63 -6.49 2.30 -12.02
CA ALA A 63 -6.65 2.30 -10.57
C ALA A 63 -5.45 1.73 -9.82
N LEU A 64 -4.57 1.01 -10.52
CA LEU A 64 -3.33 0.42 -10.01
C LEU A 64 -2.13 1.31 -10.40
N VAL A 65 -2.33 2.62 -10.50
CA VAL A 65 -1.24 3.59 -10.69
C VAL A 65 -1.11 4.36 -9.38
N ASN A 66 0.09 4.39 -8.80
CA ASN A 66 0.35 5.02 -7.50
C ASN A 66 -0.60 4.51 -6.40
N ASP A 67 -0.91 3.21 -6.40
CA ASP A 67 -1.80 2.55 -5.44
C ASP A 67 -1.07 1.92 -4.25
N ASP A 68 0.23 2.23 -4.09
CA ASP A 68 1.13 1.71 -3.07
C ASP A 68 1.43 0.20 -3.22
N PHE A 69 1.10 -0.41 -4.37
CA PHE A 69 1.35 -1.82 -4.63
C PHE A 69 2.14 -2.03 -5.92
N CYS A 70 3.26 -2.75 -5.83
CA CYS A 70 4.07 -3.06 -7.01
C CYS A 70 3.43 -4.14 -7.86
N ASP A 71 2.68 -3.72 -8.86
CA ASP A 71 2.19 -4.59 -9.90
C ASP A 71 3.30 -4.94 -10.88
N CYS A 72 3.94 -3.98 -11.54
CA CYS A 72 4.94 -4.29 -12.54
C CYS A 72 6.24 -4.79 -11.88
N PRO A 73 6.96 -5.76 -12.50
CA PRO A 73 8.22 -6.28 -11.97
C PRO A 73 9.31 -5.20 -11.79
N ASN A 74 9.24 -4.14 -12.59
CA ASN A 74 10.13 -2.99 -12.52
C ASN A 74 9.51 -1.79 -11.78
N GLY A 75 8.29 -1.93 -11.26
CA GLY A 75 7.57 -0.90 -10.52
C GLY A 75 6.92 0.20 -11.35
N THR A 76 6.93 0.12 -12.69
CA THR A 76 6.50 1.24 -13.55
C THR A 76 5.05 1.68 -13.40
N ASP A 77 4.25 0.98 -12.62
CA ASP A 77 2.92 1.37 -12.15
C ASP A 77 2.94 2.36 -10.97
N GLU A 78 4.06 2.49 -10.27
CA GLU A 78 4.28 3.33 -9.07
C GLU A 78 5.32 4.46 -9.29
N PRO A 79 5.06 5.39 -10.23
CA PRO A 79 5.97 6.48 -10.59
C PRO A 79 6.19 7.54 -9.50
N ASP A 80 5.52 7.48 -8.34
CA ASP A 80 5.75 8.42 -7.23
C ASP A 80 6.83 7.94 -6.23
N CYS A 81 7.24 6.67 -6.23
CA CYS A 81 8.35 6.23 -5.35
C CYS A 81 8.96 4.84 -5.58
N CYS A 82 8.25 3.88 -6.21
CA CYS A 82 8.69 2.49 -6.15
C CYS A 82 9.54 2.03 -7.34
N ASP A 83 9.49 2.71 -8.50
CA ASP A 83 10.32 2.38 -9.66
C ASP A 83 11.66 3.13 -9.76
N GLY A 84 11.86 4.15 -8.92
CA GLY A 84 13.02 5.04 -8.96
C GLY A 84 13.01 6.00 -10.15
N SER A 85 11.86 6.20 -10.80
CA SER A 85 11.65 7.17 -11.88
C SER A 85 10.97 8.47 -11.43
N ASP A 86 10.59 8.55 -10.15
CA ASP A 86 9.89 9.64 -9.46
C ASP A 86 10.69 10.94 -9.34
N GLU A 87 11.80 11.03 -10.06
CA GLU A 87 12.77 12.12 -10.01
C GLU A 87 12.70 12.94 -11.29
N TYR A 88 11.68 13.78 -11.39
CA TYR A 88 11.61 14.75 -12.48
C TYR A 88 12.81 15.72 -12.40
N GLY A 89 13.78 15.51 -13.29
CA GLY A 89 14.97 16.35 -13.43
C GLY A 89 16.14 16.02 -12.50
N ASP A 90 16.31 14.75 -12.12
CA ASP A 90 17.49 14.24 -11.38
C ASP A 90 17.79 14.95 -10.04
N LYS A 91 16.76 15.51 -9.38
CA LYS A 91 16.94 16.33 -8.18
C LYS A 91 17.18 15.51 -6.91
N VAL A 92 16.56 14.35 -6.81
CA VAL A 92 16.80 13.34 -5.78
C VAL A 92 17.02 12.00 -6.53
N LYS A 93 17.41 10.95 -5.82
CA LYS A 93 17.51 9.59 -6.40
C LYS A 93 16.76 8.63 -5.50
N CYS A 94 15.55 8.30 -5.89
CA CYS A 94 14.80 7.24 -5.25
C CYS A 94 15.29 5.86 -5.69
N LEU A 95 15.38 4.96 -4.72
CA LEU A 95 15.77 3.58 -4.95
C LEU A 95 14.53 2.81 -5.43
N ASN A 96 14.65 2.07 -6.53
CA ASN A 96 13.62 1.10 -6.91
C ASN A 96 13.52 0.03 -5.81
N THR A 97 12.43 0.05 -5.06
CA THR A 97 12.16 -0.92 -3.98
C THR A 97 11.10 -1.93 -4.37
N CYS A 98 10.62 -1.93 -5.63
CA CYS A 98 9.54 -2.82 -6.02
C CYS A 98 9.87 -4.31 -5.94
N GLN A 99 11.13 -4.66 -6.15
CA GLN A 99 11.57 -6.05 -5.98
C GLN A 99 11.53 -6.51 -4.52
N GLU A 100 11.64 -5.58 -3.56
CA GLU A 100 11.54 -5.87 -2.13
C GLU A 100 10.08 -5.78 -1.64
N ALA A 101 9.32 -4.78 -2.09
CA ALA A 101 7.91 -4.59 -1.75
C ALA A 101 7.02 -5.74 -2.25
N GLY A 102 7.23 -6.22 -3.48
CA GLY A 102 6.52 -7.38 -4.03
C GLY A 102 6.89 -8.73 -3.39
N LYS A 103 7.93 -8.76 -2.54
CA LYS A 103 8.37 -9.96 -1.80
C LYS A 103 7.69 -10.11 -0.44
N ALA A 104 7.02 -9.07 0.04
CA ALA A 104 6.35 -9.04 1.34
C ALA A 104 4.87 -9.50 1.28
N VAL A 105 4.42 -10.04 0.14
CA VAL A 105 3.05 -10.51 -0.13
C VAL A 105 3.03 -12.02 -0.34
#